data_AF-A0A962LLV1-F1
#
_entry.id   AF-A0A962LLV1-F1
#
_cell.length_a   1.000
_cell.length_b   1.000
_cell.length_c   1.000
_cell.angle_alpha   90.00
_cell.angle_beta   90.00
_cell.angle_gamma   90.00
#
_symmetry.space_group_name_H-M   'P 1'
#
loop_
_entity.id
_entity.type
_entity.pdbx_description
1 polymer ?
#
loop_
_entity_poly.entity_id
_entity_poly.type
_entity_poly.pdbx_seq_one_letter_code
_entity_poly.pdbx_strand_id
1 'polypeptide(L)' 'MVPACSNEQVYNAIQQNRQLECQKLPGTQYEECMREFSQPYKDYKRERDELTKDQP' A
#
# COMPACT_ATOMS: atom_id res chain seq x y z
N MET A 1 -15.54 -13.22 17.31
CA MET A 1 -14.33 -12.42 17.60
C MET A 1 -13.71 -12.07 16.27
N VAL A 2 -13.86 -10.83 15.79
CA VAL A 2 -13.11 -10.39 14.61
C VAL A 2 -11.69 -10.14 15.11
N PRO A 3 -10.66 -10.88 14.68
CA PRO A 3 -9.30 -10.57 15.08
C PRO A 3 -9.03 -9.12 14.68
N ALA A 4 -8.53 -8.30 15.61
CA ALA A 4 -8.11 -6.96 15.26
C ALA A 4 -6.95 -7.09 14.27
N CYS A 5 -7.25 -6.95 12.97
CA CYS A 5 -6.22 -6.99 11.94
C CYS A 5 -5.21 -5.89 12.24
N SER A 6 -3.93 -6.24 12.23
CA SER A 6 -2.89 -5.23 12.37
C SER A 6 -2.95 -4.27 11.17
N ASN A 7 -2.65 -2.99 11.39
CA ASN A 7 -2.61 -2.02 10.29
C ASN A 7 -1.70 -2.46 9.14
N GLU A 8 -0.61 -3.16 9.47
CA GLU A 8 0.28 -3.79 8.49
C GLU A 8 -0.44 -4.86 7.64
N GLN A 9 -1.21 -5.75 8.28
CA GLN A 9 -1.93 -6.81 7.58
C GLN A 9 -3.01 -6.24 6.66
N VAL A 10 -3.74 -5.21 7.12
CA VAL A 10 -4.74 -4.52 6.31
C VAL A 10 -4.08 -3.85 5.11
N TYR A 11 -2.98 -3.11 5.33
CA TYR A 11 -2.25 -2.45 4.27
C TYR A 11 -1.71 -3.44 3.24
N ASN A 12 -1.07 -4.52 3.70
CA ASN A 12 -0.54 -5.55 2.82
C ASN A 12 -1.63 -6.24 2.01
N ALA A 13 -2.79 -6.54 2.61
CA ALA A 13 -3.92 -7.14 1.91
C ALA A 13 -4.48 -6.20 0.81
N ILE A 14 -4.55 -4.89 1.08
CA ILE A 14 -4.96 -3.89 0.09
C ILE A 14 -3.92 -3.80 -1.03
N GLN A 15 -2.64 -3.68 -0.69
CA GLN A 15 -1.57 -3.58 -1.69
C GLN A 15 -1.52 -4.81 -2.59
N GLN A 16 -1.61 -6.01 -2.02
CA GLN A 16 -1.66 -7.24 -2.80
C GLN A 16 -2.86 -7.29 -3.74
N ASN A 17 -4.05 -6.85 -3.29
CA ASN A 17 -5.20 -6.73 -4.18
C ASN A 17 -4.92 -5.75 -5.34
N ARG A 18 -4.36 -4.58 -5.04
CA ARG A 18 -4.01 -3.58 -6.07
C ARG A 18 -3.03 -4.15 -7.10
N GLN A 19 -1.99 -4.84 -6.64
CA GLN A 19 -1.01 -5.51 -7.53
C GLN A 19 -1.64 -6.60 -8.40
N LEU A 20 -2.62 -7.35 -7.87
CA LEU A 20 -3.38 -8.32 -8.65
C LEU A 20 -4.23 -7.63 -9.73
N GLU A 21 -4.84 -6.49 -9.41
CA GLU A 21 -5.53 -5.68 -10.43
C GLU A 21 -4.56 -5.09 -11.46
N CYS A 22 -3.36 -4.67 -11.04
CA CYS A 22 -2.33 -4.19 -11.96
C CYS A 22 -1.99 -5.25 -13.02
N GLN A 23 -1.91 -6.54 -12.65
CA GLN A 23 -1.64 -7.63 -13.58
C GLN A 23 -2.69 -7.78 -14.70
N LYS A 24 -3.88 -7.20 -14.54
CA LYS A 24 -4.91 -7.16 -15.59
C LYS A 24 -4.69 -6.04 -16.60
N LEU A 25 -3.81 -5.08 -16.30
CA LEU A 25 -3.52 -3.93 -17.16
C LEU A 25 -2.45 -4.31 -18.20
N PRO A 26 -2.56 -3.81 -19.45
CA PRO A 26 -1.56 -4.07 -20.48
C PRO A 26 -0.44 -3.01 -20.54
N GLY A 27 0.78 -3.46 -20.85
CA GLY A 27 1.90 -2.60 -21.25
C GLY A 27 2.33 -1.61 -20.18
N THR A 28 2.43 -0.33 -20.55
CA THR A 28 2.90 0.75 -19.67
C THR A 28 2.04 0.93 -18.41
N GLN A 29 0.73 0.66 -18.51
CA GLN A 29 -0.20 0.81 -17.38
C GLN A 29 0.09 -0.21 -16.27
N TYR A 30 0.57 -1.41 -16.62
CA TYR A 30 1.04 -2.39 -15.66
C TYR A 30 2.23 -1.86 -14.86
N GLU A 31 3.25 -1.34 -15.55
CA GLU A 31 4.50 -0.87 -14.94
C GLU A 31 4.29 0.36 -14.05
N GLU A 32 3.38 1.25 -14.44
CA GLU A 32 3.00 2.42 -13.64
C GLU A 32 2.23 2.01 -12.38
N CYS A 33 1.20 1.17 -12.54
CA CYS A 33 0.41 0.65 -11.42
C CYS A 33 1.28 -0.14 -10.43
N MET A 34 2.12 -1.05 -10.93
CA MET A 34 3.01 -1.83 -10.07
C MET A 34 4.00 -0.97 -9.30
N ARG A 35 4.51 0.12 -9.90
CA ARG A 35 5.40 1.06 -9.19
C ARG A 35 4.67 1.74 -8.04
N GLU A 36 3.46 2.24 -8.27
CA GLU A 36 2.64 2.92 -7.27
C GLU A 36 2.29 2.00 -6.08
N PHE A 37 2.02 0.74 -6.37
CA PHE A 37 1.61 -0.25 -5.37
C PHE A 37 2.76 -1.15 -4.88
N SER A 38 4.03 -0.81 -5.18
CA SER A 38 5.21 -1.56 -4.69
C SER A 38 5.75 -1.06 -3.35
N GLN A 39 5.24 0.05 -2.83
CA GLN A 39 5.74 0.66 -1.60
C GLN A 39 5.54 -0.27 -0.39
N PRO A 40 6.61 -0.60 0.36
CA PRO A 40 6.48 -1.45 1.54
C PRO A 40 5.81 -0.70 2.70
N TYR A 41 5.05 -1.42 3.53
CA TYR A 41 4.30 -0.85 4.66
C TYR A 41 5.15 0.01 5.59
N LYS A 42 6.41 -0.38 5.81
CA LYS A 42 7.36 0.35 6.66
C LYS A 42 7.60 1.79 6.17
N ASP A 43 7.76 1.97 4.86
CA ASP A 43 7.99 3.28 4.27
C ASP A 43 6.71 4.13 4.31
N TYR A 44 5.55 3.52 3.99
CA TYR A 44 4.24 4.16 4.16
C TYR A 44 4.01 4.64 5.60
N LYS A 45 4.30 3.78 6.58
CA LYS A 45 4.12 4.12 8.00
C LYS A 45 5.03 5.26 8.42
N ARG A 46 6.31 5.24 8.00
CA ARG A 46 7.24 6.33 8.28
C ARG A 46 6.75 7.64 7.69
N GLU A 47 6.36 7.66 6.42
CA GLU A 47 5.86 8.87 5.75
C GLU A 47 4.59 9.41 6.43
N ARG A 48 3.65 8.51 6.80
CA ARG A 48 2.47 8.88 7.58
C ARG A 48 2.80 9.46 8.94
N ASP A 49 3.73 8.84 9.67
CA ASP A 49 4.14 9.31 10.99
C ASP A 49 4.81 10.68 10.90
N GLU A 50 5.63 10.94 9.88
CA GLU A 50 6.25 12.24 9.65
C GLU A 50 5.21 13.31 9.28
N LEU A 51 4.25 13.00 8.41
CA LEU A 51 3.14 13.91 8.06
C LEU A 51 2.24 14.22 9.26
N THR A 52 2.09 13.28 10.19
CA THR A 52 1.24 13.45 11.38
C THR A 52 1.96 14.22 12.49
N LYS A 53 3.29 14.21 12.52
CA LYS A 53 4.11 14.99 13.48
C LYS A 53 4.17 16.49 13.15
N ASP A 54 3.94 16.85 11.89
CA ASP A 54 4.01 18.26 11.42
C ASP A 54 2.66 19.00 11.55
N GLN A 55 1.65 18.38 12.18
CA GLN A 55 0.37 19.03 12.46
C GLN A 55 0.40 19.66 13.88
N PRO A 56 0.55 20.99 14.02
CA PRO A 56 0.48 21.69 15.31
C PRO A 56 -0.92 21.69 15.93
#